data_AF-A0A0Q9PGJ3-F1
#
_entry.id   AF-A0A0Q9PGJ3-F1
#
_cell.length_a   1.000
_cell.length_b   1.000
_cell.length_c   1.000
_cell.angle_alpha   90.00
_cell.angle_beta   90.00
_cell.angle_gamma   90.00
#
_symmetry.space_group_name_H-M   'P 1'
#
loop_
_entity.id
_entity.type
_entity.pdbx_description
1 polymer ?
#
loop_
_entity_poly.entity_id
_entity_poly.type
_entity_poly.pdbx_seq_one_letter_code
_entity_poly.pdbx_strand_id
1 'polypeptide(L)'
;MNSVPAETLYCRLRNRIIEHLQLVSSAEEQIAYQQSVPIAQVSGELFNAWGDWVADEATIEEFIAPIFSAEEQLAIREFNASLDAIAFRTVPNLPYITDFIGTPAWQELSSAASKALVVLQVRGMSPE
;
A
#
# COMPACT_ATOMS: atom_id res chain seq x y z
N MET A 1 10.04 -16.25 -25.98
CA MET A 1 9.91 -15.40 -24.78
C MET A 1 9.22 -16.26 -23.74
N ASN A 2 9.92 -16.68 -22.68
CA ASN A 2 9.27 -17.47 -21.62
C ASN A 2 8.43 -16.51 -20.78
N SER A 3 7.11 -16.68 -20.79
CA SER A 3 6.20 -15.94 -19.92
C SER A 3 6.50 -16.29 -18.47
N VAL A 4 6.58 -15.28 -17.60
CA VAL A 4 6.65 -15.49 -16.15
C VAL A 4 5.38 -16.22 -15.71
N PRO A 5 5.46 -17.27 -14.87
CA PRO A 5 4.27 -17.93 -14.34
C PRO A 5 3.40 -16.95 -13.56
N ALA A 6 2.07 -17.09 -13.67
CA ALA A 6 1.12 -16.23 -12.96
C ALA A 6 1.35 -16.21 -11.44
N GLU A 7 1.68 -17.37 -10.85
CA GLU A 7 2.01 -17.49 -9.44
C GLU A 7 3.18 -16.58 -9.01
N THR A 8 4.26 -16.57 -9.80
CA THR A 8 5.41 -15.67 -9.55
C THR A 8 5.02 -14.20 -9.62
N LEU A 9 4.10 -13.83 -10.52
CA LEU A 9 3.60 -12.46 -10.61
C LEU A 9 2.85 -12.07 -9.33
N TYR A 10 1.94 -12.90 -8.84
CA TYR A 10 1.19 -12.63 -7.61
C TYR A 10 2.08 -12.66 -6.36
N CYS A 11 3.12 -13.51 -6.30
CA CYS A 11 4.11 -13.45 -5.21
C CYS A 11 4.84 -12.09 -5.18
N ARG A 12 5.25 -11.59 -6.34
CA ARG A 12 5.86 -10.25 -6.45
C ARG A 12 4.88 -9.14 -6.09
N LEU A 13 3.63 -9.25 -6.53
CA LEU A 13 2.57 -8.31 -6.19
C LEU A 13 2.35 -8.26 -4.68
N ARG A 14 2.27 -9.42 -4.01
CA ARG A 14 2.14 -9.51 -2.55
C ARG A 14 3.32 -8.82 -1.86
N ASN A 15 4.55 -9.02 -2.34
CA ASN A 15 5.73 -8.32 -1.81
C ASN A 15 5.64 -6.80 -2.00
N ARG A 16 5.16 -6.32 -3.16
CA ARG A 16 4.95 -4.88 -3.41
C ARG A 16 3.90 -4.27 -2.49
N ILE A 17 2.81 -4.99 -2.24
CA ILE A 17 1.79 -4.58 -1.27
C ILE A 17 2.42 -4.45 0.13
N ILE A 18 3.24 -5.41 0.57
CA ILE A 18 3.93 -5.34 1.87
C ILE A 18 4.86 -4.12 1.94
N GLU A 19 5.70 -3.92 0.93
CA GLU A 19 6.62 -2.78 0.85
C GLU A 19 5.88 -1.43 0.88
N HIS A 20 4.75 -1.34 0.17
CA HIS A 20 3.95 -0.13 0.16
C HIS A 20 3.29 0.12 1.54
N LEU A 21 2.73 -0.90 2.17
CA LEU A 21 2.15 -0.79 3.50
C LEU A 21 3.21 -0.39 4.55
N GLN A 22 4.45 -0.90 4.42
CA GLN A 22 5.60 -0.45 5.22
C GLN A 22 5.83 1.05 5.06
N LEU A 23 5.99 1.52 3.82
CA LEU A 23 6.17 2.94 3.53
C LEU A 23 5.03 3.80 4.09
N VAL A 24 3.78 3.44 3.83
CA VAL A 24 2.60 4.22 4.28
C VAL A 24 2.47 4.25 5.81
N SER A 25 2.90 3.18 6.48
CA SER A 25 2.87 3.11 7.95
C SER A 25 3.99 3.90 8.64
N SER A 26 5.07 4.26 7.94
CA SER A 26 6.29 4.81 8.56
C SER A 26 6.59 6.25 8.15
N ALA A 27 6.44 7.19 9.11
CA ALA A 27 6.84 8.59 8.91
C ALA A 27 8.33 8.71 8.55
N GLU A 28 9.19 7.88 9.15
CA GLU A 28 10.62 7.90 8.91
C GLU A 28 10.96 7.49 7.48
N GLU A 29 10.36 6.40 6.98
CA GLU A 29 10.56 5.95 5.59
C GLU A 29 10.03 6.96 4.58
N GLN A 30 8.90 7.61 4.87
CA GLN A 30 8.33 8.66 4.02
C GLN A 30 9.26 9.87 3.91
N ILE A 31 9.82 10.32 5.03
CA ILE A 31 10.79 11.43 5.05
C ILE A 31 12.07 11.03 4.32
N ALA A 32 12.58 9.82 4.57
CA ALA A 32 13.78 9.31 3.91
C ALA A 32 13.57 9.20 2.39
N TYR A 33 12.42 8.72 1.94
CA TYR A 33 12.08 8.65 0.52
C TYR A 33 12.11 10.05 -0.10
N GLN A 34 11.43 11.02 0.51
CA GLN A 34 11.39 12.40 0.02
C GLN A 34 12.79 13.03 -0.05
N GLN A 35 13.67 12.74 0.90
CA GLN A 35 15.05 13.21 0.88
C GLN A 35 15.89 12.56 -0.22
N SER A 36 15.67 11.26 -0.47
CA SER A 36 16.38 10.51 -1.52
C SER A 36 15.94 10.89 -2.94
N VAL A 37 14.67 11.28 -3.11
CA VAL A 37 14.10 11.72 -4.38
C VAL A 37 13.33 13.04 -4.18
N PRO A 38 14.03 14.19 -4.10
CA PRO A 38 13.41 15.49 -3.77
C PRO A 38 12.33 15.96 -4.74
N ILE A 39 12.34 15.45 -5.99
CA ILE A 39 11.33 15.76 -7.00
C ILE A 39 10.03 14.98 -6.83
N ALA A 40 10.04 13.89 -6.05
CA ALA A 40 8.85 13.10 -5.79
C ALA A 40 7.86 13.91 -4.94
N GLN A 41 6.56 13.71 -5.16
CA GLN A 41 5.52 14.20 -4.26
C GLN A 41 5.09 13.03 -3.38
N VAL A 42 5.88 12.72 -2.34
CA VAL A 42 5.71 11.47 -1.56
C VAL A 42 4.29 11.35 -0.99
N SER A 43 3.67 12.43 -0.53
CA SER A 43 2.26 12.41 -0.09
C SER A 43 1.32 11.86 -1.16
N GLY A 44 1.54 12.20 -2.44
CA GLY A 44 0.76 11.68 -3.56
C GLY A 44 1.11 10.24 -3.89
N GLU A 45 2.38 9.85 -3.81
CA GLU A 45 2.83 8.47 -4.03
C GLU A 45 2.19 7.47 -3.04
N LEU A 46 1.89 7.90 -1.80
CA LEU A 46 1.16 7.06 -0.83
C LEU A 46 -0.22 6.61 -1.32
N PHE A 47 -0.83 7.34 -2.25
CA PHE A 47 -2.13 7.01 -2.84
C PHE A 47 -1.99 6.44 -4.25
N ASN A 48 -1.19 7.08 -5.09
CA ASN A 48 -1.12 6.75 -6.51
C ASN A 48 -0.51 5.37 -6.76
N ALA A 49 0.57 5.03 -6.05
CA ALA A 49 1.26 3.75 -6.25
C ALA A 49 0.36 2.55 -5.92
N TRP A 50 -0.60 2.71 -5.01
CA TRP A 50 -1.56 1.66 -4.67
C TRP A 50 -2.42 1.25 -5.88
N GLY A 51 -2.91 2.24 -6.63
CA GLY A 51 -3.79 2.02 -7.78
C GLY A 51 -3.13 1.29 -8.95
N ASP A 52 -1.80 1.26 -9.02
CA ASP A 52 -1.05 0.50 -10.02
C ASP A 52 -1.15 -1.02 -9.81
N TRP A 53 -1.52 -1.45 -8.59
CA TRP A 53 -1.54 -2.85 -8.16
C TRP A 53 -2.92 -3.32 -7.71
N VAL A 54 -3.68 -2.42 -7.11
CA VAL A 54 -5.02 -2.66 -6.57
C VAL A 54 -5.92 -1.57 -7.14
N ALA A 55 -6.39 -1.81 -8.37
CA ALA A 55 -7.17 -0.81 -9.10
C ALA A 55 -8.61 -0.70 -8.56
N ASP A 56 -9.18 -1.83 -8.15
CA ASP A 56 -10.56 -1.94 -7.70
C ASP A 56 -10.80 -3.22 -6.88
N GLU A 57 -12.03 -3.36 -6.40
CA GLU A 57 -12.50 -4.55 -5.68
C GLU A 57 -12.35 -5.84 -6.50
N ALA A 58 -12.52 -5.78 -7.83
CA ALA A 58 -12.40 -6.95 -8.68
C ALA A 58 -10.95 -7.48 -8.70
N THR A 59 -9.95 -6.59 -8.64
CA THR A 59 -8.54 -6.95 -8.51
C THR A 59 -8.28 -7.70 -7.20
N ILE A 60 -8.92 -7.28 -6.11
CA ILE A 60 -8.76 -7.92 -4.78
C ILE A 60 -9.39 -9.32 -4.77
N GLU A 61 -10.48 -9.55 -5.51
CA GLU A 61 -11.09 -10.88 -5.64
C GLU A 61 -10.16 -11.92 -6.28
N GLU A 62 -9.13 -11.49 -7.03
CA GLU A 62 -8.10 -12.37 -7.57
C GLU A 62 -7.03 -12.76 -6.54
N PHE A 63 -6.97 -12.08 -5.39
CA PHE A 63 -6.01 -12.35 -4.32
C PHE A 63 -6.44 -13.56 -3.48
N ILE A 64 -6.20 -14.75 -4.05
CA ILE A 64 -6.64 -16.02 -3.49
C ILE A 64 -5.47 -16.90 -3.01
N ALA A 65 -5.83 -17.97 -2.29
CA ALA A 65 -4.91 -18.99 -1.82
C ALA A 65 -4.23 -19.72 -3.01
N PRO A 66 -2.98 -20.20 -2.85
CA PRO A 66 -2.18 -20.19 -1.62
C PRO A 66 -1.37 -18.90 -1.40
N ILE A 67 -1.38 -17.95 -2.34
CA ILE A 67 -0.51 -16.77 -2.29
C ILE A 67 -1.03 -15.79 -1.26
N PHE A 68 -2.32 -15.44 -1.33
CA PHE A 68 -3.00 -14.62 -0.34
C PHE A 68 -3.94 -15.49 0.50
N SER A 69 -3.89 -15.33 1.82
CA SER A 69 -4.90 -15.92 2.69
C SER A 69 -6.19 -15.08 2.68
N ALA A 70 -7.29 -15.65 3.17
CA ALA A 70 -8.55 -14.92 3.27
C ALA A 70 -8.43 -13.70 4.20
N GLU A 71 -7.63 -13.82 5.26
CA GLU A 71 -7.34 -12.72 6.19
C GLU A 71 -6.53 -11.61 5.51
N GLU A 72 -5.54 -11.96 4.68
CA GLU A 72 -4.75 -10.99 3.92
C GLU A 72 -5.63 -10.27 2.88
N GLN A 73 -6.49 -11.00 2.17
CA GLN A 73 -7.44 -10.41 1.22
C GLN A 73 -8.38 -9.43 1.93
N LEU A 74 -8.92 -9.80 3.08
CA LEU A 74 -9.77 -8.91 3.89
C LEU A 74 -9.02 -7.66 4.35
N ALA A 75 -7.79 -7.82 4.85
CA ALA A 75 -6.96 -6.71 5.30
C ALA A 75 -6.62 -5.72 4.16
N ILE A 76 -6.33 -6.25 2.97
CA ILE A 76 -6.11 -5.45 1.75
C ILE A 76 -7.39 -4.68 1.38
N ARG A 77 -8.55 -5.33 1.43
CA ARG A 77 -9.85 -4.70 1.17
C ARG A 77 -10.16 -3.57 2.15
N GLU A 78 -9.94 -3.79 3.44
CA GLU A 78 -10.15 -2.76 4.47
C GLU A 78 -9.20 -1.57 4.28
N PHE A 79 -7.94 -1.83 3.94
CA PHE A 79 -6.99 -0.77 3.62
C PHE A 79 -7.40 0.00 2.36
N ASN A 80 -7.79 -0.68 1.28
CA ASN A 80 -8.26 -0.06 0.04
C ASN A 80 -9.44 0.90 0.32
N ALA A 81 -10.46 0.43 1.04
CA ALA A 81 -11.60 1.25 1.41
C ALA A 81 -11.22 2.48 2.25
N SER A 82 -10.25 2.33 3.15
CA SER A 82 -9.72 3.45 3.96
C SER A 82 -8.96 4.45 3.09
N LEU A 83 -8.11 3.97 2.19
CA LEU A 83 -7.33 4.78 1.26
C LEU A 83 -8.24 5.61 0.37
N ASP A 84 -9.27 4.99 -0.22
CA ASP A 84 -10.26 5.67 -1.07
C ASP A 84 -11.03 6.76 -0.31
N ALA A 85 -11.48 6.46 0.91
CA ALA A 85 -12.20 7.42 1.75
C ALA A 85 -11.33 8.61 2.17
N ILE A 86 -10.01 8.40 2.34
CA ILE A 86 -9.05 9.46 2.64
C ILE A 86 -8.71 10.25 1.37
N ALA A 87 -8.51 9.57 0.23
CA ALA A 87 -8.23 10.20 -1.05
C ALA A 87 -9.37 11.15 -1.44
N PHE A 88 -10.63 10.72 -1.32
CA PHE A 88 -11.81 11.52 -1.64
C PHE A 88 -11.87 12.88 -0.94
N ARG A 89 -11.30 12.99 0.26
CA ARG A 89 -11.34 14.22 1.09
C ARG A 89 -10.03 15.02 1.09
N THR A 90 -8.92 14.45 0.63
CA THR A 90 -7.59 15.08 0.66
C THR A 90 -7.07 15.47 -0.72
N VAL A 91 -7.39 14.68 -1.75
CA VAL A 91 -7.03 14.96 -3.15
C VAL A 91 -7.99 16.03 -3.70
N PRO A 92 -7.52 16.99 -4.51
CA PRO A 92 -6.18 17.11 -5.11
C PRO A 92 -5.15 17.92 -4.29
N ASN A 93 -5.51 18.41 -3.11
CA ASN A 93 -4.69 19.38 -2.37
C ASN A 93 -3.83 18.70 -1.29
N LEU A 94 -3.08 17.67 -1.67
CA LEU A 94 -2.14 17.01 -0.75
C LEU A 94 -0.93 17.93 -0.51
N PRO A 95 -0.60 18.25 0.76
CA PRO A 95 0.56 19.05 1.07
C PRO A 95 1.84 18.20 0.95
N TYR A 96 2.99 18.84 1.07
CA TYR A 96 4.28 18.14 1.12
C TYR A 96 4.33 17.18 2.32
N ILE A 97 5.12 16.11 2.24
CA ILE A 97 5.04 15.01 3.21
C ILE A 97 5.32 15.45 4.65
N THR A 98 6.23 16.41 4.85
CA THR A 98 6.54 16.96 6.18
C THR A 98 5.37 17.71 6.81
N ASP A 99 4.49 18.27 5.98
CA ASP A 99 3.29 18.99 6.43
C ASP A 99 2.07 18.05 6.51
N PHE A 100 2.09 16.94 5.74
CA PHE A 100 1.06 15.91 5.79
C PHE A 100 1.17 15.03 7.04
N ILE A 101 2.40 14.68 7.43
CA ILE A 101 2.68 13.88 8.62
C ILE A 101 2.09 14.55 9.86
N GLY A 102 1.39 13.76 10.68
CA GLY A 102 0.74 14.23 11.91
C GLY A 102 -0.65 14.84 11.70
N THR A 103 -1.10 15.07 10.47
CA THR A 103 -2.50 15.42 10.20
C THR A 103 -3.44 14.25 10.54
N PRO A 104 -4.73 14.50 10.83
CA PRO A 104 -5.69 13.42 11.07
C PRO A 104 -5.82 12.45 9.91
N ALA A 105 -5.77 12.96 8.66
CA ALA A 105 -5.84 12.11 7.47
C ALA A 105 -4.62 11.19 7.34
N TRP A 106 -3.42 11.70 7.63
CA TRP A 106 -2.21 10.89 7.66
C TRP A 106 -2.24 9.84 8.77
N GLN A 107 -2.70 10.20 9.97
CA GLN A 107 -2.81 9.25 11.09
C GLN A 107 -3.77 8.10 10.79
N GLU A 108 -4.89 8.40 10.14
CA GLU A 108 -5.86 7.39 9.70
C GLU A 108 -5.24 6.46 8.64
N LEU A 109 -4.58 7.03 7.63
CA LEU A 109 -3.93 6.26 6.56
C LEU A 109 -2.82 5.36 7.10
N SER A 110 -1.91 5.93 7.90
CA SER A 110 -0.79 5.22 8.54
C SER A 110 -1.30 4.10 9.47
N SER A 111 -2.38 4.34 10.22
CA SER A 111 -2.99 3.32 11.07
C SER A 111 -3.63 2.20 10.26
N ALA A 112 -4.35 2.52 9.18
CA ALA A 112 -4.94 1.52 8.29
C ALA A 112 -3.85 0.65 7.64
N ALA A 113 -2.77 1.29 7.13
CA ALA A 113 -1.64 0.58 6.57
C ALA A 113 -0.96 -0.34 7.60
N SER A 114 -0.74 0.16 8.81
CA SER A 114 -0.13 -0.62 9.90
C SER A 114 -0.96 -1.87 10.25
N LYS A 115 -2.28 -1.75 10.30
CA LYS A 115 -3.18 -2.88 10.59
C LYS A 115 -3.10 -3.94 9.51
N ALA A 116 -3.15 -3.54 8.24
CA ALA A 116 -3.04 -4.47 7.13
C ALA A 116 -1.65 -5.13 7.09
N LEU A 117 -0.58 -4.34 7.30
CA LEU A 117 0.79 -4.83 7.32
C LEU A 117 1.00 -5.94 8.36
N VAL A 118 0.47 -5.78 9.57
CA VAL A 118 0.55 -6.79 10.63
C VAL A 118 -0.02 -8.14 10.17
N VAL A 119 -1.12 -8.13 9.41
CA VAL A 119 -1.74 -9.36 8.88
C VAL A 119 -0.83 -10.03 7.85
N LEU A 120 -0.34 -9.28 6.86
CA LEU A 120 0.54 -9.84 5.81
C LEU A 120 1.88 -10.33 6.38
N GLN A 121 2.41 -9.65 7.41
CA GLN A 121 3.67 -10.01 8.05
C GLN A 121 3.62 -11.32 8.84
N VAL A 122 2.43 -11.84 9.19
CA VAL A 122 2.30 -13.18 9.79
C VAL A 122 2.94 -14.25 8.92
N ARG A 123 2.82 -14.12 7.59
CA ARG A 123 3.40 -15.04 6.61
C ARG A 123 4.69 -14.51 5.98
N GLY A 124 5.03 -13.24 6.23
CA GLY A 124 6.25 -12.60 5.73
C GLY A 124 6.24 -12.38 4.21
N MET A 125 7.41 -12.13 3.61
CA MET A 125 7.55 -12.00 2.15
C MET A 125 7.40 -13.35 1.45
N SER A 126 6.85 -13.34 0.24
CA SER A 126 6.77 -14.51 -0.63
C SER A 126 8.11 -14.74 -1.36
N PRO A 127 8.47 -16.01 -1.65
CA PRO A 127 9.64 -16.32 -2.47
C PRO A 127 9.43 -15.83 -3.92
N GLU A 128 10.47 -15.23 -4.52
CA GLU A 128 10.46 -14.70 -5.90
C GLU A 128 11.03 -15.65 -6.96
#